data_AF-A0A9X8EHY5-F1
#
_entry.id   AF-A0A9X8EHY5-F1
#
_cell.length_a   1.000
_cell.length_b   1.000
_cell.length_c   1.000
_cell.angle_alpha   90.00
_cell.angle_beta   90.00
_cell.angle_gamma   90.00
#
_symmetry.space_group_name_H-M   'P 1'
#
loop_
_entity.id
_entity.type
_entity.pdbx_description
1 polymer ?
#
loop_
_entity_poly.entity_id
_entity_poly.type
_entity_poly.pdbx_seq_one_letter_code
_entity_poly.pdbx_strand_id
1 'polypeptide(L)'
;MTGLTDLDKRWLTEAVRLREEHAGALEDQEANRRARQQGGDLAARIEHRALWLAERDGLRAALGRWKAGARLALLALLLLAVLSGAGLAFAGLGDGQRPVNVFWALGSLLGLNLLMLLSWALGFALAGDHGASLGRLWLWLSEKFARDAKAAHLAPALLVLLQRQRLNRWLLGLLVHGLWLLALASALVVMLMLLATRRYGFVWETTILDPDTFVGLTQALGTLPALLGFSVPDAAMIRASGASQPALELARQSWAGWMLGVLVVYGLLPRLVLAALCLWRWHSGRRRLGLDLNLPGYSALRDVLMPSSERLGVNDPAPQALPEITRSEGDAPAEGALLVGLELDDQRPWPPALPASVTNAGILDSRESRNRLLEQLSRFPPARLAIACDPRRSPDRGSLALLAELARSAGATRIWLLQAPPGQALDADRLGDWHQALEQLGLAYADSAPLNWLEHGHD
;
A
#
# COMPACT_ATOMS: atom_id res chain seq x y z
N MET A 1 -16.28 2.76 -0.89
CA MET A 1 -14.81 2.51 -0.87
C MET A 1 -14.57 1.02 -0.85
N THR A 2 -13.75 0.45 -1.74
CA THR A 2 -13.38 -0.98 -1.68
C THR A 2 -12.61 -1.27 -0.40
N GLY A 3 -12.95 -2.33 0.32
CA GLY A 3 -12.25 -2.76 1.53
C GLY A 3 -10.75 -3.03 1.30
N LEU A 4 -9.96 -2.95 2.36
CA LEU A 4 -8.53 -3.27 2.32
C LEU A 4 -8.34 -4.78 2.07
N THR A 5 -7.51 -5.14 1.10
CA THR A 5 -7.08 -6.54 0.91
C THR A 5 -6.05 -6.94 1.98
N ASP A 6 -5.84 -8.23 2.20
CA ASP A 6 -4.82 -8.68 3.17
C ASP A 6 -3.40 -8.19 2.86
N LEU A 7 -3.09 -8.02 1.57
CA LEU A 7 -1.83 -7.40 1.15
C LEU A 7 -1.78 -5.93 1.56
N ASP A 8 -2.88 -5.19 1.37
CA ASP A 8 -2.95 -3.78 1.75
C ASP A 8 -2.79 -3.60 3.27
N LYS A 9 -3.41 -4.49 4.06
CA LYS A 9 -3.29 -4.46 5.52
C LYS A 9 -1.83 -4.63 5.96
N ARG A 10 -1.20 -5.73 5.55
CA ARG A 10 0.21 -6.03 5.87
C ARG A 10 1.15 -4.96 5.36
N TRP A 11 0.86 -4.39 4.20
CA TRP A 11 1.64 -3.31 3.64
C TRP A 11 1.55 -2.04 4.50
N LEU A 12 0.35 -1.63 4.91
CA LEU A 12 0.19 -0.52 5.86
C LEU A 12 0.88 -0.82 7.19
N THR A 13 0.79 -2.05 7.70
CA THR A 13 1.47 -2.46 8.94
C THR A 13 2.99 -2.35 8.85
N GLU A 14 3.59 -2.73 7.71
CA GLU A 14 5.02 -2.54 7.49
C GLU A 14 5.41 -1.08 7.25
N ALA A 15 4.52 -0.27 6.64
CA ALA A 15 4.76 1.15 6.44
C ALA A 15 4.78 1.91 7.77
N VAL A 16 3.88 1.57 8.70
CA VAL A 16 3.88 2.12 10.07
C VAL A 16 5.16 1.71 10.81
N ARG A 17 5.55 0.42 10.77
CA ARG A 17 6.80 -0.04 11.40
C ARG A 17 8.02 0.71 10.86
N LEU A 18 8.15 0.83 9.54
CA LEU A 18 9.28 1.56 8.94
C LEU A 18 9.27 3.03 9.34
N ARG A 19 8.10 3.67 9.41
CA ARG A 19 8.00 5.05 9.86
C ARG A 19 8.43 5.21 11.31
N GLU A 20 8.03 4.30 12.20
CA GLU A 20 8.43 4.30 13.61
C GLU A 20 9.94 4.10 13.77
N GLU A 21 10.55 3.24 12.96
CA GLU A 21 12.00 3.03 12.97
C GLU A 21 12.81 4.25 12.49
N HIS A 22 12.26 5.04 11.56
CA HIS A 22 12.98 6.22 11.01
C HIS A 22 12.68 7.52 11.77
N ALA A 23 11.42 7.73 12.18
CA ALA A 23 10.96 8.99 12.77
C ALA A 23 10.78 8.92 14.30
N GLY A 24 10.94 7.74 14.91
CA GLY A 24 10.70 7.50 16.33
C GLY A 24 9.27 7.04 16.62
N ALA A 25 9.01 6.73 17.90
CA ALA A 25 7.72 6.21 18.35
C ALA A 25 6.58 7.18 18.02
N LEU A 26 5.52 6.66 17.40
CA LEU A 26 4.29 7.40 17.16
C LEU A 26 3.45 7.43 18.45
N GLU A 27 2.65 8.47 18.63
CA GLU A 27 1.65 8.47 19.70
C GLU A 27 0.59 7.39 19.39
N ASP A 28 0.55 6.34 20.21
CA ASP A 28 -0.13 5.08 19.88
C ASP A 28 -0.98 4.52 21.03
N GLN A 29 -1.15 5.26 22.13
CA GLN A 29 -1.86 4.77 23.32
C GLN A 29 -3.28 4.28 23.01
N GLU A 30 -4.03 5.07 22.25
CA GLU A 30 -5.38 4.70 21.80
C GLU A 30 -5.36 3.51 20.83
N ALA A 31 -4.39 3.49 19.90
CA ALA A 31 -4.21 2.38 18.97
C ALA A 31 -3.93 1.07 19.72
N ASN A 32 -3.10 1.12 20.76
CA ASN A 32 -2.73 -0.01 21.61
C ASN A 32 -3.91 -0.47 22.47
N ARG A 33 -4.73 0.44 23.00
CA ARG A 33 -5.96 0.06 23.73
C ARG A 33 -6.96 -0.64 22.81
N ARG A 34 -7.28 -0.06 21.65
CA ARG A 34 -8.20 -0.67 20.68
C ARG A 34 -7.72 -2.04 20.19
N ALA A 35 -6.43 -2.14 19.88
CA ALA A 35 -5.82 -3.40 19.47
C ALA A 35 -5.92 -4.48 20.56
N ARG A 36 -5.72 -4.12 21.83
CA ARG A 36 -5.89 -5.04 22.97
C ARG A 36 -7.35 -5.48 23.13
N GLN A 37 -8.31 -4.56 22.97
CA GLN A 37 -9.75 -4.85 23.08
C GLN A 37 -10.26 -5.78 21.98
N GLN A 38 -9.72 -5.69 20.76
CA GLN A 38 -10.07 -6.61 19.67
C GLN A 38 -9.60 -8.06 19.91
N GLY A 39 -8.69 -8.29 20.85
CA GLY A 39 -8.21 -9.64 21.18
C GLY A 39 -7.32 -10.24 20.08
N GLY A 40 -7.26 -11.57 20.00
CA GLY A 40 -6.42 -12.29 19.05
C GLY A 40 -4.94 -12.40 19.44
N ASP A 41 -4.15 -12.96 18.52
CA ASP A 41 -2.71 -13.15 18.68
C ASP A 41 -1.93 -11.83 18.48
N LEU A 42 -0.62 -11.86 18.75
CA LEU A 42 0.24 -10.67 18.63
C LEU A 42 0.18 -10.06 17.22
N ALA A 43 0.18 -10.89 16.19
CA ALA A 43 0.16 -10.43 14.80
C ALA A 43 -1.13 -9.67 14.47
N ALA A 44 -2.29 -10.19 14.89
CA ALA A 44 -3.57 -9.53 14.72
C ALA A 44 -3.61 -8.18 15.45
N ARG A 45 -3.14 -8.12 16.71
CA ARG A 45 -3.10 -6.87 17.49
C ARG A 45 -2.17 -5.83 16.86
N ILE A 46 -1.00 -6.23 16.36
CA ILE A 46 -0.09 -5.34 15.64
C ILE A 46 -0.73 -4.81 14.35
N GLU A 47 -1.38 -5.67 13.58
CA GLU A 47 -2.08 -5.27 12.36
C GLU A 47 -3.19 -4.25 12.67
N HIS A 48 -4.02 -4.53 13.68
CA HIS A 48 -5.10 -3.63 14.10
C HIS A 48 -4.59 -2.27 14.58
N ARG A 49 -3.56 -2.26 15.44
CA ARG A 49 -2.87 -1.04 15.88
C ARG A 49 -2.40 -0.22 14.69
N ALA A 50 -1.68 -0.85 13.78
CA ALA A 50 -1.08 -0.15 12.63
C ALA A 50 -2.14 0.34 11.64
N LEU A 51 -3.22 -0.40 11.43
CA LEU A 51 -4.33 0.03 10.58
C LEU A 51 -5.04 1.26 11.13
N TRP A 52 -5.22 1.34 12.45
CA TRP A 52 -5.79 2.52 13.10
C TRP A 52 -4.87 3.73 12.94
N LEU A 53 -3.57 3.58 13.20
CA LEU A 53 -2.57 4.62 12.98
C LEU A 53 -2.51 5.06 11.51
N ALA A 54 -2.64 4.11 10.58
CA ALA A 54 -2.63 4.38 9.15
C ALA A 54 -3.87 5.15 8.68
N GLU A 55 -5.03 4.96 9.31
CA GLU A 55 -6.23 5.77 9.06
C GLU A 55 -6.04 7.18 9.62
N ARG A 56 -5.71 7.30 10.91
CA ARG A 56 -5.51 8.59 11.61
C ARG A 56 -4.53 9.49 10.85
N ASP A 57 -3.41 8.92 10.42
CA ASP A 57 -2.32 9.69 9.82
C ASP A 57 -2.49 9.87 8.29
N GLY A 58 -3.56 9.34 7.70
CA GLY A 58 -3.88 9.47 6.27
C GLY A 58 -3.09 8.55 5.33
N LEU A 59 -2.37 7.56 5.86
CA LEU A 59 -1.63 6.56 5.08
C LEU A 59 -2.55 5.69 4.22
N ARG A 60 -3.77 5.39 4.68
CA ARG A 60 -4.75 4.64 3.88
C ARG A 60 -5.14 5.38 2.60
N ALA A 61 -5.40 6.68 2.71
CA ALA A 61 -5.70 7.52 1.55
C ALA A 61 -4.49 7.65 0.62
N ALA A 62 -3.28 7.79 1.19
CA ALA A 62 -2.03 7.82 0.42
C ALA A 62 -1.80 6.52 -0.35
N LEU A 63 -2.06 5.35 0.26
CA LEU A 63 -2.00 4.04 -0.40
C LEU A 63 -2.98 3.97 -1.58
N GLY A 64 -4.20 4.49 -1.41
CA GLY A 64 -5.19 4.59 -2.49
C GLY A 64 -4.67 5.38 -3.69
N ARG A 65 -4.11 6.58 -3.45
CA ARG A 65 -3.51 7.43 -4.50
C ARG A 65 -2.31 6.75 -5.16
N TRP A 66 -1.46 6.11 -4.36
CA TRP A 66 -0.30 5.37 -4.87
C TRP A 66 -0.74 4.24 -5.82
N LYS A 67 -1.72 3.43 -5.41
CA LYS A 67 -2.25 2.33 -6.25
C LYS A 67 -2.92 2.85 -7.51
N ALA A 68 -3.62 3.98 -7.44
CA ALA A 68 -4.20 4.63 -8.63
C ALA A 68 -3.10 5.07 -9.61
N GLY A 69 -2.03 5.72 -9.13
CA GLY A 69 -0.87 6.09 -9.93
C GLY A 69 -0.17 4.88 -10.56
N ALA A 70 0.04 3.81 -9.79
CA ALA A 70 0.62 2.57 -10.29
C ALA A 70 -0.24 1.91 -11.38
N ARG A 71 -1.57 1.92 -11.25
CA ARG A 71 -2.49 1.43 -12.30
C ARG A 71 -2.41 2.28 -13.56
N LEU A 72 -2.34 3.60 -13.44
CA LEU A 72 -2.22 4.49 -14.60
C LEU A 72 -0.88 4.27 -15.33
N ALA A 73 0.22 4.15 -14.58
CA ALA A 73 1.53 3.83 -15.14
C ALA A 73 1.52 2.47 -15.85
N LEU A 74 0.87 1.46 -15.27
CA LEU A 74 0.70 0.16 -15.91
C LEU A 74 -0.11 0.26 -17.21
N LEU A 75 -1.22 1.01 -17.22
CA LEU A 75 -2.02 1.24 -18.43
C LEU A 75 -1.19 1.91 -19.54
N ALA A 76 -0.38 2.91 -19.20
CA ALA A 76 0.52 3.56 -20.13
C ALA A 76 1.56 2.59 -20.71
N LEU A 77 2.15 1.72 -19.86
CA LEU A 77 3.08 0.68 -20.31
C LEU A 77 2.40 -0.37 -21.19
N LEU A 78 1.17 -0.78 -20.88
CA LEU A 78 0.40 -1.71 -21.72
C LEU A 78 0.11 -1.11 -23.09
N LEU A 79 -0.31 0.15 -23.14
CA LEU A 79 -0.52 0.87 -24.40
C LEU A 79 0.78 0.95 -25.20
N LEU A 80 1.89 1.34 -24.56
CA LEU A 80 3.20 1.39 -25.21
C LEU A 80 3.59 0.02 -25.76
N ALA A 81 3.41 -1.06 -25.00
CA ALA A 81 3.71 -2.41 -25.46
C ALA A 81 2.91 -2.81 -26.71
N VAL A 82 1.60 -2.50 -26.74
CA VAL A 82 0.75 -2.76 -27.92
C VAL A 82 1.24 -1.96 -29.13
N LEU A 83 1.49 -0.66 -28.96
CA LEU A 83 1.95 0.21 -30.04
C LEU A 83 3.34 -0.18 -30.55
N SER A 84 4.28 -0.50 -29.64
CA SER A 84 5.61 -0.98 -30.01
C SER A 84 5.54 -2.32 -30.74
N GLY A 85 4.72 -3.26 -30.27
CA GLY A 85 4.48 -4.54 -30.96
C GLY A 85 3.95 -4.36 -32.38
N ALA A 86 2.91 -3.55 -32.54
CA ALA A 86 2.36 -3.21 -33.84
C ALA A 86 3.42 -2.53 -34.74
N GLY A 87 4.18 -1.59 -34.18
CA GLY A 87 5.27 -0.89 -34.87
C GLY A 87 6.36 -1.83 -35.35
N LEU A 88 6.74 -2.84 -34.55
CA LEU A 88 7.72 -3.86 -34.95
C LEU A 88 7.22 -4.70 -36.13
N ALA A 89 5.94 -5.07 -36.16
CA ALA A 89 5.34 -5.77 -37.29
C ALA A 89 5.38 -4.93 -38.58
N PHE A 90 5.03 -3.64 -38.49
CA PHE A 90 5.13 -2.72 -39.64
C PHE A 90 6.57 -2.50 -40.09
N ALA A 91 7.51 -2.36 -39.15
CA ALA A 91 8.93 -2.19 -39.47
C ALA A 91 9.53 -3.46 -40.11
N GLY A 92 9.11 -4.64 -39.65
CA GLY A 92 9.59 -5.93 -40.15
C GLY A 92 9.05 -6.29 -41.53
N LEU A 93 7.74 -6.09 -41.77
CA LEU A 93 7.10 -6.45 -43.05
C LEU A 93 7.10 -5.31 -44.06
N GLY A 94 7.14 -4.05 -43.62
CA GLY A 94 7.07 -2.89 -44.50
C GLY A 94 5.72 -2.70 -45.18
N ASP A 95 5.70 -1.84 -46.19
CA ASP A 95 4.49 -1.43 -46.91
C ASP A 95 3.98 -2.46 -47.94
N GLY A 96 4.78 -3.49 -48.24
CA GLY A 96 4.48 -4.53 -49.23
C GLY A 96 4.94 -4.19 -50.65
N GLN A 97 5.59 -3.05 -50.88
CA GLN A 97 6.14 -2.68 -52.19
C GLN A 97 7.47 -3.38 -52.46
N ARG A 98 8.28 -3.57 -51.41
CA ARG A 98 9.55 -4.30 -51.47
C ARG A 98 9.40 -5.70 -50.88
N PRO A 99 10.15 -6.69 -51.38
CA PRO A 99 10.19 -8.00 -50.74
C PRO A 99 10.73 -7.88 -49.31
N VAL A 100 10.16 -8.68 -48.41
CA VAL A 100 10.54 -8.76 -47.01
C VAL A 100 11.78 -9.62 -46.89
N ASN A 101 12.87 -9.05 -46.38
CA ASN A 101 14.00 -9.85 -45.94
C ASN A 101 13.64 -10.56 -44.63
N VAL A 102 13.44 -11.87 -44.72
CA VAL A 102 12.88 -12.68 -43.64
C VAL A 102 13.72 -12.62 -42.37
N PHE A 103 15.05 -12.61 -42.49
CA PHE A 103 15.95 -12.61 -41.33
C PHE A 103 16.06 -11.23 -40.68
N TRP A 104 15.96 -10.14 -41.44
CA TRP A 104 15.84 -8.80 -40.87
C TRP A 104 14.49 -8.60 -40.17
N ALA A 105 13.41 -9.10 -40.76
CA ALA A 105 12.08 -9.10 -40.13
C ALA A 105 12.11 -9.88 -38.80
N LEU A 106 12.67 -11.09 -38.78
CA LEU A 106 12.83 -11.86 -37.55
C LEU A 106 13.79 -11.20 -36.55
N GLY A 107 14.90 -10.65 -37.01
CA GLY A 107 15.87 -9.96 -36.16
C GLY A 107 15.27 -8.73 -35.48
N SER A 108 14.45 -7.95 -36.18
CA SER A 108 13.74 -6.81 -35.59
C SER A 108 12.64 -7.25 -34.62
N LEU A 109 11.86 -8.28 -34.95
CA LEU A 109 10.78 -8.79 -34.11
C LEU A 109 11.28 -9.49 -32.84
N LEU A 110 12.34 -10.30 -32.97
CA LEU A 110 12.80 -11.21 -31.91
C LEU A 110 14.15 -10.84 -31.31
N GLY A 111 15.00 -10.06 -31.99
CA GLY A 111 16.38 -9.82 -31.55
C GLY A 111 16.47 -9.19 -30.16
N LEU A 112 15.85 -8.02 -29.98
CA LEU A 112 15.82 -7.36 -28.66
C LEU A 112 15.10 -8.21 -27.62
N ASN A 113 14.02 -8.90 -28.01
CA ASN A 113 13.30 -9.81 -27.14
C ASN A 113 14.24 -10.92 -26.62
N LEU A 114 15.01 -11.56 -27.49
CA LEU A 114 15.90 -12.66 -27.14
C LEU A 114 17.05 -12.18 -26.25
N LEU A 115 17.65 -11.04 -26.57
CA LEU A 115 18.67 -10.41 -25.73
C LEU A 115 18.15 -10.13 -24.33
N MET A 116 16.98 -9.50 -24.21
CA MET A 116 16.36 -9.21 -22.90
C MET A 116 15.97 -10.49 -22.16
N LEU A 117 15.55 -11.54 -22.87
CA LEU A 117 15.25 -12.84 -22.27
C LEU A 117 16.51 -13.50 -21.70
N LEU A 118 17.62 -13.48 -22.44
CA LEU A 118 18.92 -14.00 -22.00
C LEU A 118 19.48 -13.19 -20.83
N SER A 119 19.42 -11.85 -20.88
CA SER A 119 19.82 -11.00 -19.76
C SER A 119 18.99 -11.28 -18.50
N TRP A 120 17.69 -11.51 -18.65
CA TRP A 120 16.83 -11.89 -17.52
C TRP A 120 17.21 -13.26 -16.96
N ALA A 121 17.43 -14.27 -17.83
CA ALA A 121 17.82 -15.62 -17.40
C ALA A 121 19.18 -15.61 -16.67
N LEU A 122 20.16 -14.87 -17.21
CA LEU A 122 21.46 -14.70 -16.59
C LEU A 122 21.36 -13.95 -15.25
N GLY A 123 20.60 -12.86 -15.21
CA GLY A 123 20.32 -12.12 -13.98
C GLY A 123 19.61 -13.00 -12.94
N PHE A 124 18.70 -13.86 -13.36
CA PHE A 124 18.01 -14.80 -12.47
C PHE A 124 18.96 -15.87 -11.90
N ALA A 125 19.91 -16.37 -12.71
CA ALA A 125 20.90 -17.36 -12.30
C ALA A 125 22.00 -16.79 -11.40
N LEU A 126 22.45 -15.55 -11.67
CA LEU A 126 23.58 -14.91 -10.98
C LEU A 126 23.17 -14.06 -9.77
N ALA A 127 21.94 -13.53 -9.74
CA ALA A 127 21.49 -12.66 -8.65
C ALA A 127 21.08 -13.47 -7.41
N GLY A 128 22.07 -13.95 -6.65
CA GLY A 128 21.90 -14.29 -5.24
C GLY A 128 21.68 -13.01 -4.40
N ASP A 129 20.57 -12.92 -3.67
CA ASP A 129 20.26 -11.99 -2.55
C ASP A 129 20.65 -10.49 -2.61
N HIS A 130 20.84 -9.88 -3.78
CA HIS A 130 21.10 -8.42 -3.91
C HIS A 130 19.87 -7.51 -3.64
N GLY A 131 18.78 -8.00 -3.05
CA GLY A 131 17.56 -7.19 -2.88
C GLY A 131 17.65 -6.09 -1.81
N ALA A 132 18.65 -6.13 -0.92
CA ALA A 132 18.86 -5.10 0.08
C ALA A 132 19.40 -3.77 -0.50
N SER A 133 20.11 -3.80 -1.63
CA SER A 133 20.66 -2.58 -2.25
C SER A 133 19.61 -1.78 -3.02
N LEU A 134 18.65 -2.44 -3.67
CA LEU A 134 17.54 -1.79 -4.38
C LEU A 134 16.58 -1.07 -3.42
N GLY A 135 16.30 -1.66 -2.26
CA GLY A 135 15.50 -1.00 -1.22
C GLY A 135 16.16 0.28 -0.70
N ARG A 136 17.48 0.26 -0.50
CA ARG A 136 18.27 1.43 -0.07
C ARG A 136 18.37 2.52 -1.15
N LEU A 137 18.60 2.11 -2.41
CA LEU A 137 18.64 3.04 -3.53
C LEU A 137 17.28 3.72 -3.75
N TRP A 138 16.18 2.97 -3.58
CA TRP A 138 14.83 3.49 -3.67
C TRP A 138 14.46 4.42 -2.51
N LEU A 139 14.88 4.10 -1.29
CA LEU A 139 14.75 5.00 -0.13
C LEU A 139 15.48 6.32 -0.37
N TRP A 140 16.73 6.25 -0.84
CA TRP A 140 17.52 7.44 -1.19
C TRP A 140 16.87 8.28 -2.31
N LEU A 141 16.33 7.64 -3.35
CA LEU A 141 15.59 8.34 -4.41
C LEU A 141 14.27 8.94 -3.89
N SER A 142 13.56 8.23 -3.02
CA SER A 142 12.29 8.71 -2.46
C SER A 142 12.54 9.89 -1.52
N GLU A 143 13.60 9.90 -0.72
CA GLU A 143 14.00 11.06 0.09
C GLU A 143 14.27 12.30 -0.77
N LYS A 144 14.84 12.11 -1.97
CA LYS A 144 15.20 13.21 -2.87
C LYS A 144 14.03 13.75 -3.70
N PHE A 145 12.96 12.97 -3.86
CA PHE A 145 11.83 13.30 -4.76
C PHE A 145 10.44 13.25 -4.11
N ALA A 146 10.30 12.84 -2.84
CA ALA A 146 9.01 12.76 -2.18
C ALA A 146 8.47 14.16 -1.86
N ARG A 147 7.50 14.62 -2.67
CA ARG A 147 6.68 15.80 -2.39
C ARG A 147 5.67 15.59 -1.25
N ASP A 148 5.44 14.35 -0.84
CA ASP A 148 4.49 13.98 0.21
C ASP A 148 5.18 13.06 1.22
N ALA A 149 5.72 13.65 2.30
CA ALA A 149 6.47 12.95 3.35
C ALA A 149 5.67 11.79 3.98
N LYS A 150 4.33 11.87 3.96
CA LYS A 150 3.44 10.83 4.46
C LYS A 150 3.51 9.55 3.62
N ALA A 151 3.75 9.64 2.31
CA ALA A 151 3.79 8.49 1.41
C ALA A 151 5.19 7.86 1.26
N ALA A 152 6.24 8.50 1.78
CA ALA A 152 7.64 8.10 1.57
C ALA A 152 7.92 6.64 1.95
N HIS A 153 7.25 6.13 2.99
CA HIS A 153 7.47 4.78 3.52
C HIS A 153 6.66 3.69 2.81
N LEU A 154 5.69 4.03 1.94
CA LEU A 154 4.84 3.03 1.29
C LEU A 154 5.63 2.14 0.33
N ALA A 155 6.34 2.71 -0.64
CA ALA A 155 7.08 1.89 -1.61
C ALA A 155 8.21 1.04 -0.95
N PRO A 156 9.04 1.58 -0.03
CA PRO A 156 9.99 0.79 0.74
C PRO A 156 9.34 -0.34 1.55
N ALA A 157 8.20 -0.09 2.20
CA ALA A 157 7.48 -1.10 2.96
C ALA A 157 7.03 -2.27 2.07
N LEU A 158 6.53 -1.98 0.87
CA LEU A 158 6.16 -3.02 -0.09
C LEU A 158 7.38 -3.87 -0.48
N LEU A 159 8.50 -3.23 -0.79
CA LEU A 159 9.72 -3.93 -1.19
C LEU A 159 10.22 -4.85 -0.08
N VAL A 160 10.28 -4.38 1.17
CA VAL A 160 10.70 -5.18 2.33
C VAL A 160 9.72 -6.33 2.59
N LEU A 161 8.42 -6.06 2.58
CA LEU A 161 7.38 -7.08 2.79
C LEU A 161 7.49 -8.21 1.76
N LEU A 162 7.64 -7.85 0.48
CA LEU A 162 7.76 -8.82 -0.61
C LEU A 162 9.11 -9.54 -0.61
N GLN A 163 10.18 -8.87 -0.17
CA GLN A 163 11.54 -9.44 -0.10
C GLN A 163 11.60 -10.66 0.82
N ARG A 164 10.81 -10.68 1.91
CA ARG A 164 10.78 -11.81 2.87
C ARG A 164 10.42 -13.14 2.22
N GLN A 165 9.50 -13.10 1.25
CA GLN A 165 9.11 -14.27 0.45
C GLN A 165 9.76 -14.28 -0.94
N ARG A 166 10.82 -13.47 -1.13
CA ARG A 166 11.53 -13.25 -2.41
C ARG A 166 10.56 -12.95 -3.58
N LEU A 167 9.45 -12.26 -3.31
CA LEU A 167 8.39 -12.01 -4.28
C LEU A 167 8.68 -10.91 -5.30
N ASN A 168 9.61 -10.00 -4.97
CA ASN A 168 9.99 -8.88 -5.86
C ASN A 168 10.39 -9.37 -7.26
N ARG A 169 11.21 -10.44 -7.35
CA ARG A 169 11.66 -11.01 -8.63
C ARG A 169 10.51 -11.57 -9.46
N TRP A 170 9.51 -12.15 -8.81
CA TRP A 170 8.36 -12.78 -9.48
C TRP A 170 7.37 -11.72 -9.97
N LEU A 171 7.15 -10.65 -9.18
CA LEU A 171 6.30 -9.53 -9.61
C LEU A 171 6.92 -8.76 -10.78
N LEU A 172 8.22 -8.44 -10.71
CA LEU A 172 8.93 -7.79 -11.80
C LEU A 172 9.02 -8.70 -13.03
N GLY A 173 9.30 -9.99 -12.84
CA GLY A 173 9.25 -10.98 -13.91
C GLY A 173 7.90 -11.03 -14.59
N LEU A 174 6.81 -11.08 -13.82
CA LEU A 174 5.44 -11.06 -14.36
C LEU A 174 5.17 -9.80 -15.20
N LEU A 175 5.60 -8.63 -14.73
CA LEU A 175 5.47 -7.37 -15.46
C LEU A 175 6.26 -7.41 -16.79
N VAL A 176 7.54 -7.77 -16.73
CA VAL A 176 8.43 -7.79 -17.92
C VAL A 176 7.96 -8.82 -18.95
N HIS A 177 7.70 -10.06 -18.52
CA HIS A 177 7.24 -11.11 -19.43
C HIS A 177 5.83 -10.83 -19.96
N GLY A 178 4.94 -10.25 -19.14
CA GLY A 178 3.60 -9.85 -19.57
C GLY A 178 3.62 -8.74 -20.63
N LEU A 179 4.45 -7.71 -20.45
CA LEU A 179 4.60 -6.63 -21.43
C LEU A 179 5.18 -7.14 -22.76
N TRP A 180 6.21 -7.98 -22.71
CA TRP A 180 6.77 -8.59 -23.92
C TRP A 180 5.78 -9.54 -24.61
N LEU A 181 5.04 -10.33 -23.84
CA LEU A 181 3.98 -11.19 -24.39
C LEU A 181 2.91 -10.37 -25.10
N LEU A 182 2.48 -9.25 -24.51
CA LEU A 182 1.50 -8.35 -25.12
C LEU A 182 2.04 -7.68 -26.38
N ALA A 183 3.30 -7.22 -26.37
CA ALA A 183 3.93 -6.63 -27.54
C ALA A 183 4.06 -7.66 -28.69
N LEU A 184 4.50 -8.88 -28.40
CA LEU A 184 4.63 -9.92 -29.42
C LEU A 184 3.26 -10.42 -29.92
N ALA A 185 2.24 -10.48 -29.04
CA ALA A 185 0.88 -10.78 -29.45
C ALA A 185 0.29 -9.68 -30.36
N SER A 186 0.53 -8.41 -30.03
CA SER A 186 0.17 -7.27 -30.89
C SER A 186 0.86 -7.37 -32.26
N ALA A 187 2.17 -7.64 -32.27
CA ALA A 187 2.93 -7.85 -33.50
C ALA A 187 2.36 -9.00 -34.34
N LEU A 188 2.03 -10.13 -33.70
CA LEU A 188 1.43 -11.29 -34.35
C LEU A 188 0.07 -10.95 -34.99
N VAL A 189 -0.81 -10.24 -34.29
CA VAL A 189 -2.12 -9.82 -34.81
C VAL A 189 -1.94 -8.89 -36.01
N VAL A 190 -1.04 -7.91 -35.93
CA VAL A 190 -0.76 -6.99 -37.04
C VAL A 190 -0.14 -7.72 -38.22
N MET A 191 0.80 -8.64 -37.99
CA MET A 191 1.38 -9.48 -39.05
C MET A 191 0.30 -10.29 -39.76
N LEU A 192 -0.59 -10.94 -39.02
CA LEU A 192 -1.70 -11.70 -39.61
C LEU A 192 -2.61 -10.79 -40.45
N MET A 193 -2.95 -9.60 -39.96
CA MET A 193 -3.73 -8.62 -40.71
C MET A 193 -3.02 -8.19 -41.99
N LEU A 194 -1.72 -7.87 -41.91
CA LEU A 194 -0.93 -7.45 -43.06
C LEU A 194 -0.81 -8.58 -44.10
N LEU A 195 -0.48 -9.80 -43.67
CA LEU A 195 -0.35 -10.97 -44.55
C LEU A 195 -1.68 -11.38 -45.19
N ALA A 196 -2.82 -11.10 -44.53
CA ALA A 196 -4.14 -11.37 -45.08
C ALA A 196 -4.61 -10.29 -46.08
N THR A 197 -4.13 -9.06 -45.95
CA THR A 197 -4.60 -7.91 -46.76
C THR A 197 -3.62 -7.47 -47.83
N ARG A 198 -2.38 -7.95 -47.78
CA ARG A 198 -1.30 -7.56 -48.71
C ARG A 198 -0.55 -8.77 -49.20
N ARG A 199 -0.05 -8.67 -50.42
CA ARG A 199 0.79 -9.69 -51.05
C ARG A 199 2.26 -9.40 -50.77
N TYR A 200 2.86 -10.15 -49.87
CA TYR A 200 4.28 -10.04 -49.56
C TYR A 200 5.13 -11.03 -50.37
N GLY A 201 6.26 -10.56 -50.89
CA GLY A 201 7.35 -11.42 -51.35
C GLY A 201 8.35 -11.64 -50.22
N PHE A 202 8.91 -12.85 -50.10
CA PHE A 202 9.90 -13.16 -49.07
C PHE A 202 11.22 -13.54 -49.72
N VAL A 203 12.28 -12.87 -49.28
CA VAL A 203 13.65 -13.04 -49.75
C VAL A 203 14.58 -13.21 -48.56
N TRP A 204 15.77 -13.75 -48.83
CA TRP A 204 16.91 -13.63 -47.93
C TRP A 204 18.05 -13.06 -48.77
N GLU A 205 18.50 -11.86 -48.40
CA GLU A 205 19.59 -11.18 -49.08
C GLU A 205 20.80 -11.15 -48.15
N THR A 206 21.95 -11.56 -48.66
CA THR A 206 23.22 -11.52 -47.96
C THR A 206 24.36 -11.29 -48.95
N THR A 207 25.42 -10.66 -48.48
CA THR A 207 26.66 -10.46 -49.26
C THR A 207 27.76 -11.44 -48.81
N ILE A 208 27.65 -11.99 -47.60
CA ILE A 208 28.74 -12.71 -46.93
C ILE A 208 28.48 -14.22 -46.86
N LEU A 209 27.22 -14.62 -46.70
CA LEU A 209 26.86 -16.00 -46.39
C LEU A 209 26.45 -16.77 -47.64
N ASP A 210 26.79 -18.06 -47.68
CA ASP A 210 26.42 -18.95 -48.78
C ASP A 210 24.95 -19.39 -48.70
N PRO A 211 24.24 -19.60 -49.83
CA PRO A 211 22.85 -20.07 -49.86
C PRO A 211 22.55 -21.31 -49.00
N ASP A 212 23.47 -22.29 -48.93
CA ASP A 212 23.23 -23.51 -48.16
C ASP A 212 23.22 -23.25 -46.64
N THR A 213 23.88 -22.17 -46.18
CA THR A 213 23.79 -21.72 -44.79
C THR A 213 22.36 -21.27 -44.45
N PHE A 214 21.67 -20.60 -45.37
CA PHE A 214 20.28 -20.17 -45.17
C PHE A 214 19.30 -21.33 -45.18
N VAL A 215 19.55 -22.34 -46.02
CA VAL A 215 18.77 -23.58 -46.01
C VAL A 215 18.86 -24.23 -44.64
N GLY A 216 20.08 -24.44 -44.13
CA GLY A 216 20.31 -25.03 -42.82
C GLY A 216 19.67 -24.23 -41.69
N LEU A 217 19.83 -22.91 -41.67
CA LEU A 217 19.26 -22.05 -40.64
C LEU A 217 17.72 -22.02 -40.66
N THR A 218 17.11 -21.92 -41.85
CA THR A 218 15.65 -21.92 -42.02
C THR A 218 15.05 -23.24 -41.54
N GLN A 219 15.66 -24.37 -41.92
CA GLN A 219 15.23 -25.69 -41.49
C GLN A 219 15.41 -25.88 -39.99
N ALA A 220 16.55 -25.49 -39.42
CA ALA A 220 16.84 -25.60 -37.99
C ALA A 220 15.83 -24.83 -37.14
N LEU A 221 15.58 -23.55 -37.48
CA LEU A 221 14.56 -22.74 -36.81
C LEU A 221 13.13 -23.21 -37.11
N GLY A 222 12.92 -23.90 -38.23
CA GLY A 222 11.62 -24.47 -38.59
C GLY A 222 11.28 -25.77 -37.85
N THR A 223 12.25 -26.45 -37.25
CA THR A 223 12.05 -27.77 -36.61
C THR A 223 10.95 -27.77 -35.55
N LEU A 224 11.04 -26.89 -34.54
CA LEU A 224 10.06 -26.82 -33.45
C LEU A 224 8.70 -26.28 -33.92
N PRO A 225 8.63 -25.19 -34.73
CA PRO A 225 7.37 -24.78 -35.35
C PRO A 225 6.67 -25.87 -36.16
N ALA A 226 7.41 -26.71 -36.89
CA ALA A 226 6.84 -27.80 -37.69
C ALA A 226 6.08 -28.82 -36.82
N LEU A 227 6.56 -29.09 -35.61
CA LEU A 227 5.86 -29.96 -34.65
C LEU A 227 4.48 -29.43 -34.23
N LEU A 228 4.28 -28.12 -34.36
CA LEU A 228 3.00 -27.44 -34.08
C LEU A 228 2.16 -27.22 -35.35
N GLY A 229 2.60 -27.76 -36.50
CA GLY A 229 1.88 -27.67 -37.77
C GLY A 229 2.19 -26.42 -38.61
N PHE A 230 3.21 -25.63 -38.26
CA PHE A 230 3.67 -24.53 -39.12
C PHE A 230 4.44 -25.06 -40.33
N SER A 231 4.29 -24.40 -41.47
CA SER A 231 4.99 -24.75 -42.70
C SER A 231 6.50 -24.48 -42.57
N VAL A 232 7.30 -25.29 -43.26
CA VAL A 232 8.74 -25.06 -43.43
C VAL A 232 9.05 -25.08 -44.93
N PRO A 233 9.63 -24.00 -45.50
CA PRO A 233 10.06 -23.98 -46.89
C PRO A 233 11.08 -25.08 -47.17
N ASP A 234 10.92 -25.79 -48.29
CA ASP A 234 11.92 -26.76 -48.72
C ASP A 234 13.18 -26.06 -49.26
N ALA A 235 14.26 -26.81 -49.45
CA ALA A 235 15.53 -26.26 -49.90
C ALA A 235 15.45 -25.58 -51.28
N ALA A 236 14.57 -26.04 -52.17
CA ALA A 236 14.39 -25.45 -53.49
C ALA A 236 13.68 -24.09 -53.41
N MET A 237 12.60 -24.00 -52.62
CA MET A 237 11.89 -22.76 -52.32
C MET A 237 12.80 -21.74 -51.65
N ILE A 238 13.64 -22.18 -50.72
CA ILE A 238 14.61 -21.30 -50.06
C ILE A 238 15.59 -20.74 -51.09
N ARG A 239 16.25 -21.58 -51.89
CA ARG A 239 17.22 -21.10 -52.90
C ARG A 239 16.58 -20.17 -53.94
N ALA A 240 15.37 -20.47 -54.39
CA ALA A 240 14.63 -19.62 -55.33
C ALA A 240 14.34 -18.22 -54.77
N SER A 241 14.03 -18.12 -53.48
CA SER A 241 13.82 -16.83 -52.79
C SER A 241 15.07 -15.95 -52.70
N GLY A 242 16.28 -16.52 -52.71
CA GLY A 242 17.53 -15.76 -52.72
C GLY A 242 17.93 -15.23 -54.10
N ALA A 243 17.48 -15.89 -55.17
CA ALA A 243 17.75 -15.49 -56.54
C ALA A 243 16.80 -14.40 -57.08
N SER A 244 15.99 -13.79 -56.21
CA SER A 244 14.97 -12.77 -56.54
C SER A 244 13.99 -13.22 -57.64
N GLN A 245 13.78 -14.53 -57.80
CA GLN A 245 12.82 -15.06 -58.76
C GLN A 245 11.39 -14.85 -58.23
N PRO A 246 10.40 -14.61 -59.09
CA PRO A 246 9.01 -14.46 -58.66
C PRO A 246 8.56 -15.74 -57.94
N ALA A 247 8.42 -15.65 -56.62
CA ALA A 247 8.00 -16.78 -55.80
C ALA A 247 6.61 -17.25 -56.22
N LEU A 248 6.47 -18.57 -56.38
CA LEU A 248 5.18 -19.24 -56.51
C LEU A 248 4.32 -18.93 -55.28
N GLU A 249 3.00 -18.88 -55.44
CA GLU A 249 2.09 -18.53 -54.35
C GLU A 249 2.23 -19.47 -53.13
N LEU A 250 2.48 -20.75 -53.40
CA LEU A 250 2.78 -21.76 -52.38
C LEU A 250 4.05 -21.42 -51.56
N ALA A 251 5.09 -20.88 -52.20
CA ALA A 251 6.31 -20.48 -51.50
C ALA A 251 6.07 -19.27 -50.59
N ARG A 252 5.23 -18.30 -51.00
CA ARG A 252 4.84 -17.17 -50.14
C ARG A 252 4.10 -17.63 -48.89
N GLN A 253 3.12 -18.53 -49.06
CA GLN A 253 2.36 -19.08 -47.94
C GLN A 253 3.26 -19.87 -46.98
N SER A 254 4.18 -20.67 -47.52
CA SER A 254 5.15 -21.43 -46.71
C SER A 254 6.06 -20.51 -45.87
N TRP A 255 6.59 -19.44 -46.47
CA TRP A 255 7.41 -18.44 -45.76
C TRP A 255 6.63 -17.65 -44.70
N ALA A 256 5.40 -17.24 -45.02
CA ALA A 256 4.52 -16.56 -44.07
C ALA A 256 4.23 -17.47 -42.86
N GLY A 257 3.84 -18.72 -43.10
CA GLY A 257 3.58 -19.70 -42.05
C GLY A 257 4.82 -20.00 -41.21
N TRP A 258 5.99 -20.11 -41.85
CA TRP A 258 7.26 -20.31 -41.14
C TRP A 258 7.61 -19.12 -40.24
N MET A 259 7.49 -17.89 -40.74
CA MET A 259 7.79 -16.68 -39.97
C MET A 259 6.85 -16.52 -38.77
N LEU A 260 5.56 -16.79 -38.96
CA LEU A 260 4.56 -16.81 -37.87
C LEU A 260 4.91 -17.90 -36.84
N GLY A 261 5.27 -19.09 -37.31
CA GLY A 261 5.67 -20.21 -36.44
C GLY A 261 6.89 -19.89 -35.58
N VAL A 262 7.93 -19.30 -36.18
CA VAL A 262 9.14 -18.87 -35.46
C VAL A 262 8.80 -17.81 -34.40
N LEU A 263 8.00 -16.80 -34.75
CA LEU A 263 7.55 -15.78 -33.79
C LEU A 263 6.78 -16.37 -32.61
N VAL A 264 5.87 -17.31 -32.88
CA VAL A 264 5.06 -17.96 -31.84
C VAL A 264 5.93 -18.82 -30.93
N VAL A 265 6.77 -19.68 -31.51
CA VAL A 265 7.54 -20.68 -30.76
C VAL A 265 8.72 -20.09 -30.01
N TYR A 266 9.46 -19.15 -30.61
CA TYR A 266 10.66 -18.57 -29.99
C TYR A 266 10.40 -17.20 -29.33
N GLY A 267 9.29 -16.55 -29.66
CA GLY A 267 8.87 -15.28 -29.06
C GLY A 267 7.80 -15.45 -27.99
N LEU A 268 6.57 -15.77 -28.41
CA LEU A 268 5.40 -15.77 -27.52
C LEU A 268 5.46 -16.88 -26.47
N LEU A 269 5.71 -18.13 -26.89
CA LEU A 269 5.62 -19.30 -26.01
C LEU A 269 6.58 -19.21 -24.81
N PRO A 270 7.87 -18.86 -24.96
CA PRO A 270 8.77 -18.72 -23.81
C PRO A 270 8.32 -17.62 -22.86
N ARG A 271 7.82 -16.49 -23.39
CA ARG A 271 7.30 -15.38 -22.58
C ARG A 271 6.04 -15.77 -21.83
N LEU A 272 5.13 -16.52 -22.46
CA LEU A 272 3.92 -17.03 -21.85
C LEU A 272 4.24 -17.98 -20.70
N VAL A 273 5.13 -18.95 -20.92
CA VAL A 273 5.55 -19.92 -19.89
C VAL A 273 6.18 -19.21 -18.69
N LEU A 274 7.07 -18.23 -18.92
CA LEU A 274 7.71 -17.48 -17.84
C LEU A 274 6.74 -16.53 -17.13
N ALA A 275 5.81 -15.90 -17.84
CA ALA A 275 4.75 -15.10 -17.24
C ALA A 275 3.85 -15.97 -16.35
N ALA A 276 3.45 -17.16 -16.82
CA ALA A 276 2.66 -18.10 -16.05
C ALA A 276 3.41 -18.62 -14.81
N LEU A 277 4.70 -18.95 -14.94
CA LEU A 277 5.55 -19.33 -13.82
C LEU A 277 5.64 -18.21 -12.77
N CYS A 278 5.88 -16.97 -13.21
CA CYS A 278 5.94 -15.81 -12.33
C CYS A 278 4.60 -15.57 -11.63
N LEU A 279 3.49 -15.68 -12.36
CA LEU A 279 2.15 -15.55 -11.83
C LEU A 279 1.86 -16.60 -10.76
N TRP A 280 2.20 -17.87 -11.03
CA TRP A 280 2.00 -18.96 -10.08
C TRP A 280 2.84 -18.76 -8.80
N ARG A 281 4.11 -18.38 -8.94
CA ARG A 281 5.01 -18.09 -7.81
C ARG A 281 4.53 -16.89 -7.00
N TRP A 282 4.04 -15.84 -7.67
CA TRP A 282 3.44 -14.67 -7.05
C TRP A 282 2.22 -15.04 -6.20
N HIS A 283 1.24 -15.75 -6.77
CA HIS A 283 0.04 -16.17 -6.03
C HIS A 283 0.38 -17.08 -4.85
N SER A 284 1.29 -18.04 -5.06
CA SER A 284 1.69 -18.99 -4.03
C SER A 284 2.43 -18.30 -2.87
N GLY A 285 3.37 -17.40 -3.16
CA GLY A 285 4.11 -16.69 -2.11
C GLY A 285 3.30 -15.61 -1.40
N ARG A 286 2.34 -14.96 -2.09
CA ARG A 286 1.44 -13.99 -1.45
C ARG A 286 0.65 -14.58 -0.29
N ARG A 287 0.17 -15.82 -0.45
CA ARG A 287 -0.55 -16.55 0.60
C ARG A 287 0.32 -16.81 1.84
N ARG A 288 1.65 -16.81 1.69
CA ARG A 288 2.64 -17.04 2.75
C ARG A 288 3.22 -15.75 3.33
N LEU A 289 2.78 -14.59 2.85
CA LEU A 289 3.17 -13.33 3.49
C LEU A 289 2.68 -13.34 4.94
N GLY A 290 3.45 -12.72 5.82
CA GLY A 290 3.16 -12.64 7.24
C GLY A 290 4.04 -11.59 7.88
N LEU A 291 3.64 -11.12 9.06
CA LEU A 291 4.45 -10.22 9.86
C LEU A 291 5.57 -11.04 10.52
N ASP A 292 6.80 -10.54 10.44
CA ASP A 292 7.93 -11.14 11.15
C ASP A 292 8.04 -10.50 12.53
N LEU A 293 7.43 -11.15 13.52
CA LEU A 293 7.28 -10.64 14.88
C LEU A 293 8.62 -10.50 15.63
N ASN A 294 9.73 -10.97 15.06
CA ASN A 294 11.06 -10.86 15.67
C ASN A 294 11.79 -9.56 15.30
N LEU A 295 11.26 -8.77 14.36
CA LEU A 295 11.89 -7.51 13.97
C LEU A 295 11.83 -6.47 15.10
N PRO A 296 12.85 -5.60 15.25
CA PRO A 296 12.94 -4.63 16.34
C PRO A 296 11.69 -3.78 16.56
N GLY A 297 11.05 -3.29 15.49
CA GLY A 297 9.80 -2.52 15.59
C GLY A 297 8.56 -3.32 16.03
N TYR A 298 8.55 -4.65 15.89
CA TYR A 298 7.43 -5.51 16.32
C TYR A 298 7.69 -6.21 17.65
N SER A 299 8.94 -6.59 17.93
CA SER A 299 9.30 -7.26 19.18
C SER A 299 9.07 -6.35 20.39
N ALA A 300 9.37 -5.04 20.25
CA ALA A 300 9.09 -4.03 21.28
C ALA A 300 7.59 -3.88 21.60
N LEU A 301 6.70 -4.15 20.64
CA LEU A 301 5.25 -4.05 20.83
C LEU A 301 4.65 -5.25 21.58
N ARG A 302 5.41 -6.34 21.78
CA ARG A 302 4.92 -7.53 22.47
C ARG A 302 4.44 -7.23 23.89
N ASP A 303 5.27 -6.55 24.68
CA ASP A 303 4.95 -6.27 26.08
C ASP A 303 3.82 -5.24 26.21
N VAL A 304 3.72 -4.33 25.24
CA VAL A 304 2.66 -3.30 25.17
C VAL A 304 1.30 -3.89 24.78
N LEU A 305 1.28 -4.80 23.80
CA LEU A 305 0.05 -5.36 23.23
C LEU A 305 -0.37 -6.67 23.89
N MET A 306 0.53 -7.39 24.55
CA MET A 306 0.26 -8.65 25.27
C MET A 306 0.91 -8.65 26.68
N PRO A 307 0.53 -7.74 27.58
CA PRO A 307 1.06 -7.73 28.93
C PRO A 307 0.69 -9.02 29.67
N SER A 308 1.68 -9.70 30.26
CA SER A 308 1.50 -10.91 31.08
C SER A 308 0.90 -10.63 32.47
N SER A 309 0.94 -9.37 32.89
CA SER A 309 0.19 -8.80 34.02
C SER A 309 0.11 -7.29 33.79
N GLU A 310 -1.03 -6.63 34.09
CA GLU A 310 -1.11 -5.16 34.07
C GLU A 310 -0.28 -4.57 35.21
N ARG A 311 1.04 -4.44 35.01
CA ARG A 311 1.88 -3.59 35.85
C ARG A 311 1.95 -2.22 35.19
N LEU A 312 1.25 -1.25 35.79
CA LEU A 312 1.36 0.18 35.45
C LEU A 312 2.75 0.70 35.83
N GLY A 313 3.74 0.43 34.98
CA GLY A 313 5.06 1.06 35.01
C GLY A 313 5.08 2.32 34.13
N VAL A 314 5.63 3.41 34.67
CA VAL A 314 5.79 4.69 33.99
C VAL A 314 6.96 4.61 33.01
N ASN A 315 6.72 4.86 31.72
CA ASN A 315 7.73 5.37 30.80
C ASN A 315 7.04 6.16 29.68
N ASP A 316 7.43 7.44 29.56
CA ASP A 316 7.66 8.20 28.31
C ASP A 316 7.20 9.68 28.38
N PRO A 317 7.97 10.58 27.72
CA PRO A 317 7.80 12.03 27.81
C PRO A 317 6.59 12.54 27.01
N ALA A 318 6.02 13.65 27.46
CA ALA A 318 4.80 14.25 26.90
C ALA A 318 5.01 14.86 25.48
N PRO A 319 4.05 14.69 24.55
CA PRO A 319 4.12 15.27 23.20
C PRO A 319 4.10 16.82 23.18
N GLN A 320 4.63 17.41 22.09
CA GLN A 320 4.84 18.86 21.99
C GLN A 320 3.59 19.69 21.62
N ALA A 321 2.57 19.10 21.01
CA ALA A 321 1.35 19.78 20.55
C ALA A 321 0.10 19.25 21.27
N LEU A 322 -0.90 20.13 21.45
CA LEU A 322 -2.19 19.74 22.03
C LEU A 322 -2.98 18.86 21.04
N PRO A 323 -3.65 17.79 21.51
CA PRO A 323 -4.34 16.84 20.64
C PRO A 323 -5.64 17.42 20.08
N GLU A 324 -5.87 17.22 18.78
CA GLU A 324 -7.11 17.59 18.10
C GLU A 324 -8.25 16.61 18.45
N ILE A 325 -9.46 17.12 18.68
CA ILE A 325 -10.62 16.30 19.06
C ILE A 325 -11.38 15.89 17.80
N THR A 326 -10.96 14.78 17.18
CA THR A 326 -11.71 14.17 16.08
C THR A 326 -12.58 13.03 16.62
N ARG A 327 -13.91 13.20 16.56
CA ARG A 327 -14.86 12.15 16.94
C ARG A 327 -14.82 11.00 15.93
N SER A 328 -14.90 9.78 16.44
CA SER A 328 -15.17 8.60 15.61
C SER A 328 -16.69 8.48 15.49
N GLU A 329 -17.25 8.66 14.30
CA GLU A 329 -18.67 8.34 14.03
C GLU A 329 -18.86 6.82 14.21
N GLY A 330 -19.25 6.40 15.42
CA GLY A 330 -19.57 5.03 15.77
C GLY A 330 -21.05 4.95 16.15
N ASP A 331 -21.76 4.04 15.48
CA ASP A 331 -23.22 3.83 15.47
C ASP A 331 -23.81 3.29 16.81
N ALA A 332 -23.04 3.32 17.90
CA ALA A 332 -23.50 2.84 19.20
C ALA A 332 -24.30 3.94 19.91
N PRO A 333 -25.55 3.68 20.35
CA PRO A 333 -26.32 4.68 21.10
C PRO A 333 -25.58 4.99 22.40
N ALA A 334 -25.03 6.20 22.50
CA ALA A 334 -24.49 6.73 23.73
C ALA A 334 -25.67 7.02 24.66
N GLU A 335 -25.77 6.29 25.77
CA GLU A 335 -26.83 6.45 26.78
C GLU A 335 -26.22 6.85 28.13
N GLY A 336 -26.97 7.58 28.94
CA GLY A 336 -26.56 8.00 30.28
C GLY A 336 -25.79 9.32 30.36
N ALA A 337 -25.72 9.84 31.57
CA ALA A 337 -25.10 11.10 31.91
C ALA A 337 -24.09 10.91 33.05
N LEU A 338 -22.89 11.47 32.89
CA LEU A 338 -21.77 11.23 33.80
C LEU A 338 -21.15 12.54 34.28
N LEU A 339 -20.94 12.67 35.59
CA LEU A 339 -20.14 13.72 36.20
C LEU A 339 -18.81 13.15 36.67
N VAL A 340 -17.71 13.81 36.34
CA VAL A 340 -16.38 13.46 36.84
C VAL A 340 -15.64 14.71 37.32
N GLY A 341 -14.92 14.61 38.43
CA GLY A 341 -14.03 15.66 38.91
C GLY A 341 -12.59 15.42 38.45
N LEU A 342 -11.87 16.45 38.02
CA LEU A 342 -10.46 16.36 37.65
C LEU A 342 -9.60 16.99 38.76
N GLU A 343 -8.82 16.15 39.44
CA GLU A 343 -7.87 16.58 40.48
C GLU A 343 -8.44 17.57 41.53
N LEU A 344 -9.71 17.37 41.89
CA LEU A 344 -10.38 18.20 42.88
C LEU A 344 -9.77 17.99 44.27
N ASP A 345 -9.78 19.05 45.08
CA ASP A 345 -9.31 19.02 46.46
C ASP A 345 -10.42 18.71 47.46
N ASP A 346 -10.05 18.19 48.63
CA ASP A 346 -11.00 17.81 49.68
C ASP A 346 -11.63 19.00 50.43
N GLN A 347 -11.33 20.24 50.01
CA GLN A 347 -11.86 21.46 50.65
C GLN A 347 -13.34 21.71 50.32
N ARG A 348 -13.92 20.98 49.35
CA ARG A 348 -15.30 21.15 48.90
C ARG A 348 -16.08 19.85 49.05
N PRO A 349 -17.38 19.93 49.41
CA PRO A 349 -18.24 18.76 49.39
C PRO A 349 -18.38 18.28 47.95
N TRP A 350 -17.89 17.07 47.67
CA TRP A 350 -17.98 16.41 46.37
C TRP A 350 -18.54 14.99 46.52
N PRO A 351 -19.43 14.53 45.62
CA PRO A 351 -20.08 15.29 44.54
C PRO A 351 -21.14 16.27 45.08
N PRO A 352 -21.60 17.25 44.28
CA PRO A 352 -22.82 18.01 44.58
C PRO A 352 -24.05 17.08 44.62
N ALA A 353 -25.21 17.57 45.05
CA ALA A 353 -26.45 16.82 44.95
C ALA A 353 -26.76 16.54 43.47
N LEU A 354 -26.76 15.25 43.08
CA LEU A 354 -26.96 14.83 41.70
C LEU A 354 -28.39 14.32 41.48
N PRO A 355 -28.99 14.60 40.31
CA PRO A 355 -30.22 13.94 39.90
C PRO A 355 -30.04 12.43 39.76
N ALA A 356 -31.11 11.66 39.94
CA ALA A 356 -31.06 10.18 39.93
C ALA A 356 -30.59 9.58 38.59
N SER A 357 -30.72 10.34 37.50
CA SER A 357 -30.31 9.98 36.14
C SER A 357 -28.82 10.22 35.87
N VAL A 358 -28.10 10.92 36.76
CA VAL A 358 -26.70 11.29 36.59
C VAL A 358 -25.82 10.40 37.47
N THR A 359 -24.87 9.72 36.83
CA THR A 359 -23.88 8.88 37.53
C THR A 359 -22.66 9.72 37.93
N ASN A 360 -22.17 9.53 39.15
CA ASN A 360 -20.89 10.10 39.60
C ASN A 360 -19.74 9.12 39.27
N ALA A 361 -18.80 9.54 38.44
CA ALA A 361 -17.58 8.79 38.12
C ALA A 361 -16.44 8.99 39.13
N GLY A 362 -16.64 9.83 40.15
CA GLY A 362 -15.64 10.14 41.17
C GLY A 362 -14.66 11.23 40.75
N ILE A 363 -13.49 11.25 41.41
CA ILE A 363 -12.42 12.22 41.18
C ILE A 363 -11.23 11.51 40.50
N LEU A 364 -10.72 12.11 39.42
CA LEU A 364 -9.55 11.66 38.67
C LEU A 364 -8.26 12.23 39.26
N ASP A 365 -7.92 11.79 40.46
CA ASP A 365 -6.74 12.16 41.23
C ASP A 365 -5.49 11.32 40.90
N SER A 366 -5.66 10.16 40.27
CA SER A 366 -4.60 9.19 40.00
C SER A 366 -4.67 8.67 38.57
N ARG A 367 -3.57 8.12 38.09
CA ARG A 367 -3.52 7.50 36.76
C ARG A 367 -4.41 6.26 36.67
N GLU A 368 -4.59 5.55 37.80
CA GLU A 368 -5.46 4.38 37.88
C GLU A 368 -6.94 4.77 37.73
N SER A 369 -7.41 5.79 38.43
CA SER A 369 -8.79 6.27 38.30
C SER A 369 -9.08 6.81 36.88
N ARG A 370 -8.11 7.50 36.26
CA ARG A 370 -8.18 7.95 34.86
C ARG A 370 -8.33 6.79 33.88
N ASN A 371 -7.44 5.81 33.97
CA ASN A 371 -7.45 4.66 33.06
C ASN A 371 -8.71 3.82 33.21
N ARG A 372 -9.14 3.58 34.46
CA ARG A 372 -10.37 2.85 34.76
C ARG A 372 -11.60 3.52 34.17
N LEU A 373 -11.69 4.84 34.28
CA LEU A 373 -12.79 5.59 33.67
C LEU A 373 -12.72 5.52 32.15
N LEU A 374 -11.58 5.80 31.54
CA LEU A 374 -11.42 5.74 30.08
C LEU A 374 -11.76 4.35 29.52
N GLU A 375 -11.39 3.29 30.23
CA GLU A 375 -11.77 1.92 29.86
C GLU A 375 -13.29 1.71 29.94
N GLN A 376 -13.95 2.21 30.99
CA GLN A 376 -15.41 2.17 31.11
C GLN A 376 -16.10 2.95 29.99
N LEU A 377 -15.65 4.17 29.69
CA LEU A 377 -16.21 5.01 28.62
C LEU A 377 -16.02 4.39 27.24
N SER A 378 -14.91 3.68 27.01
CA SER A 378 -14.69 2.97 25.75
C SER A 378 -15.67 1.82 25.51
N ARG A 379 -16.19 1.22 26.59
CA ARG A 379 -17.16 0.12 26.53
C ARG A 379 -18.61 0.64 26.55
N PHE A 380 -18.86 1.69 27.31
CA PHE A 380 -20.17 2.31 27.51
C PHE A 380 -20.05 3.84 27.40
N PRO A 381 -20.02 4.39 26.17
CA PRO A 381 -19.85 5.83 25.98
C PRO A 381 -21.10 6.58 26.48
N PRO A 382 -20.96 7.56 27.39
CA PRO A 382 -22.10 8.33 27.88
C PRO A 382 -22.59 9.30 26.81
N ALA A 383 -23.90 9.55 26.80
CA ALA A 383 -24.49 10.57 25.95
C ALA A 383 -23.94 11.96 26.30
N ARG A 384 -23.78 12.22 27.61
CA ARG A 384 -23.37 13.52 28.15
C ARG A 384 -22.35 13.34 29.27
N LEU A 385 -21.25 14.07 29.17
CA LEU A 385 -20.16 14.07 30.14
C LEU A 385 -19.91 15.50 30.64
N ALA A 386 -20.02 15.71 31.95
CA ALA A 386 -19.55 16.92 32.61
C ALA A 386 -18.24 16.65 33.33
N ILE A 387 -17.23 17.48 33.10
CA ILE A 387 -15.92 17.38 33.76
C ILE A 387 -15.70 18.62 34.61
N ALA A 388 -15.70 18.48 35.93
CA ALA A 388 -15.43 19.56 36.86
C ALA A 388 -13.91 19.75 37.05
N CYS A 389 -13.42 20.96 36.80
CA CYS A 389 -12.02 21.33 36.95
C CYS A 389 -11.89 22.44 38.00
N ASP A 390 -10.81 22.41 38.78
CA ASP A 390 -10.47 23.50 39.71
C ASP A 390 -9.56 24.53 39.03
N PRO A 391 -10.03 25.74 38.71
CA PRO A 391 -9.22 26.75 38.01
C PRO A 391 -8.06 27.30 38.86
N ARG A 392 -8.00 26.96 40.15
CA ARG A 392 -6.83 27.27 40.98
C ARG A 392 -5.60 26.45 40.57
N ARG A 393 -5.76 25.34 39.83
CA ARG A 393 -4.65 24.63 39.19
C ARG A 393 -4.46 25.14 37.77
N SER A 394 -3.22 25.29 37.32
CA SER A 394 -2.94 25.71 35.96
C SER A 394 -3.36 24.63 34.96
N PRO A 395 -3.91 25.00 33.78
CA PRO A 395 -4.24 24.05 32.73
C PRO A 395 -2.95 23.50 32.12
N ASP A 396 -2.40 22.45 32.73
CA ASP A 396 -1.22 21.80 32.19
C ASP A 396 -1.55 20.92 30.97
N ARG A 397 -0.51 20.56 30.22
CA ARG A 397 -0.67 19.79 28.98
C ARG A 397 -1.26 18.40 29.22
N GLY A 398 -0.98 17.80 30.39
CA GLY A 398 -1.49 16.48 30.75
C GLY A 398 -3.00 16.51 30.99
N SER A 399 -3.48 17.54 31.69
CA SER A 399 -4.89 17.79 31.97
C SER A 399 -5.65 18.06 30.67
N LEU A 400 -5.13 18.92 29.81
CA LEU A 400 -5.74 19.23 28.52
C LEU A 400 -5.80 18.00 27.59
N ALA A 401 -4.76 17.18 27.55
CA ALA A 401 -4.76 15.94 26.78
C ALA A 401 -5.82 14.95 27.29
N LEU A 402 -5.95 14.82 28.61
CA LEU A 402 -6.98 13.99 29.24
C LEU A 402 -8.39 14.51 28.95
N LEU A 403 -8.62 15.83 29.00
CA LEU A 403 -9.91 16.43 28.65
C LEU A 403 -10.30 16.13 27.19
N ALA A 404 -9.36 16.28 26.27
CA ALA A 404 -9.57 15.94 24.86
C ALA A 404 -9.88 14.44 24.67
N GLU A 405 -9.22 13.57 25.42
CA GLU A 405 -9.42 12.13 25.37
C GLU A 405 -10.78 11.68 25.93
N LEU A 406 -11.18 12.23 27.08
CA LEU A 406 -12.50 12.04 27.68
C LEU A 406 -13.60 12.56 26.75
N ALA A 407 -13.40 13.73 26.13
CA ALA A 407 -14.36 14.32 25.21
C ALA A 407 -14.57 13.52 23.93
N ARG A 408 -13.52 12.84 23.42
CA ARG A 408 -13.67 11.91 22.28
C ARG A 408 -14.45 10.64 22.64
N SER A 409 -14.55 10.31 23.92
CA SER A 409 -15.19 9.09 24.43
C SER A 409 -16.65 9.30 24.86
N ALA A 410 -17.21 10.49 24.65
CA ALA A 410 -18.58 10.86 25.02
C ALA A 410 -19.32 11.53 23.85
N GLY A 411 -20.65 11.44 23.84
CA GLY A 411 -21.49 12.06 22.79
C GLY A 411 -21.44 13.60 22.81
N ALA A 412 -21.53 14.18 24.00
CA ALA A 412 -21.35 15.61 24.25
C ALA A 412 -20.61 15.83 25.57
N THR A 413 -19.72 16.83 25.59
CA THR A 413 -18.87 17.11 26.75
C THR A 413 -18.94 18.59 27.11
N ARG A 414 -19.05 18.88 28.41
CA ARG A 414 -18.94 20.24 28.96
C ARG A 414 -17.95 20.27 30.11
N ILE A 415 -17.14 21.32 30.15
CA ILE A 415 -16.22 21.58 31.25
C ILE A 415 -16.89 22.51 32.25
N TRP A 416 -16.89 22.11 33.51
CA TRP A 416 -17.38 22.94 34.61
C TRP A 416 -16.17 23.51 35.35
N LEU A 417 -15.91 24.81 35.18
CA LEU A 417 -14.89 25.53 35.92
C LEU A 417 -15.46 25.91 37.29
N LEU A 418 -14.89 25.32 38.35
CA LEU A 418 -15.39 25.52 39.71
C LEU A 418 -15.12 26.94 40.23
N GLN A 419 -16.11 27.52 40.92
CA GLN A 419 -15.96 28.77 41.66
C GLN A 419 -14.96 28.62 42.81
N ALA A 420 -14.29 29.73 43.17
CA ALA A 420 -13.41 29.75 44.35
C ALA A 420 -14.19 29.41 45.63
N PRO A 421 -13.59 28.66 46.58
CA PRO A 421 -14.18 28.45 47.90
C PRO A 421 -14.42 29.79 48.64
N PRO A 422 -15.37 29.84 49.60
CA PRO A 422 -15.63 31.03 50.40
C PRO A 422 -14.35 31.59 51.04
N GLY A 423 -14.07 32.88 50.83
CA GLY A 423 -12.88 33.55 51.35
C GLY A 423 -11.62 33.43 50.47
N GLN A 424 -11.71 32.79 49.30
CA GLN A 424 -10.65 32.74 48.29
C GLN A 424 -11.13 33.40 46.98
N ALA A 425 -10.19 33.81 46.13
CA ALA A 425 -10.47 34.34 44.80
C ALA A 425 -9.73 33.51 43.74
N LEU A 426 -10.32 33.38 42.55
CA LEU A 426 -9.63 32.82 41.39
C LEU A 426 -8.65 33.85 40.84
N ASP A 427 -7.50 33.38 40.39
CA ASP A 427 -6.52 34.17 39.65
C ASP A 427 -7.06 34.45 38.24
N ALA A 428 -7.23 35.73 37.88
CA ALA A 428 -7.84 36.15 36.63
C ALA A 428 -6.99 35.74 35.40
N ASP A 429 -5.67 35.75 35.52
CA ASP A 429 -4.76 35.37 34.44
C ASP A 429 -4.88 33.86 34.19
N ARG A 430 -4.91 33.05 35.26
CA ARG A 430 -5.07 31.60 35.17
C ARG A 430 -6.44 31.17 34.64
N LEU A 431 -7.49 31.91 35.00
CA LEU A 431 -8.82 31.70 34.44
C LEU A 431 -8.83 32.00 32.93
N GLY A 432 -8.12 33.06 32.51
CA GLY A 432 -7.87 33.38 31.10
C GLY A 432 -7.14 32.25 30.36
N ASP A 433 -6.10 31.67 30.95
CA ASP A 433 -5.37 30.52 30.38
C ASP A 433 -6.30 29.31 30.17
N TRP A 434 -7.19 29.03 31.13
CA TRP A 434 -8.19 27.97 31.03
C TRP A 434 -9.16 28.22 29.87
N HIS A 435 -9.72 29.42 29.76
CA HIS A 435 -10.61 29.78 28.65
C HIS A 435 -9.93 29.60 27.29
N GLN A 436 -8.71 30.14 27.14
CA GLN A 436 -7.95 30.03 25.90
C GLN A 436 -7.66 28.57 25.53
N ALA A 437 -7.27 27.74 26.50
CA ALA A 437 -6.97 26.33 26.24
C ALA A 437 -8.22 25.52 25.87
N LEU A 438 -9.36 25.79 26.50
CA LEU A 438 -10.62 25.11 26.20
C LEU A 438 -11.20 25.54 24.84
N GLU A 439 -11.06 26.82 24.48
CA GLU A 439 -11.39 27.33 23.15
C GLU A 439 -10.53 26.67 22.06
N GLN A 440 -9.22 26.52 22.27
CA GLN A 440 -8.32 25.82 21.35
C GLN A 440 -8.70 24.35 21.14
N LEU A 441 -9.21 23.69 22.18
CA LEU A 441 -9.73 22.32 22.10
C LEU A 441 -11.16 22.24 21.55
N GLY A 442 -11.86 23.37 21.40
CA GLY A 442 -13.26 23.41 20.97
C GLY A 442 -14.24 22.83 22.00
N LEU A 443 -13.92 22.90 23.29
CA LEU A 443 -14.74 22.38 24.38
C LEU A 443 -15.63 23.48 24.97
N ALA A 444 -16.93 23.22 25.06
CA ALA A 444 -17.86 24.12 25.76
C ALA A 444 -17.58 24.09 27.27
N TYR A 445 -17.58 25.26 27.90
CA TYR A 445 -17.33 25.40 29.33
C TYR A 445 -18.34 26.33 30.01
N ALA A 446 -18.53 26.15 31.32
CA ALA A 446 -19.40 26.97 32.14
C ALA A 446 -18.84 27.15 33.55
N ASP A 447 -19.11 28.32 34.12
CA ASP A 447 -18.72 28.72 35.47
C ASP A 447 -19.72 28.24 36.55
N SER A 448 -20.86 27.71 36.10
CA SER A 448 -21.91 27.15 36.94
C SER A 448 -22.09 25.65 36.65
N ALA A 449 -22.61 24.92 37.63
CA ALA A 449 -22.78 23.48 37.52
C ALA A 449 -23.78 23.13 36.39
N PRO A 450 -23.36 22.43 35.31
CA PRO A 450 -24.22 22.16 34.15
C PRO A 450 -25.18 20.99 34.41
N LEU A 451 -25.78 20.91 35.61
CA LEU A 451 -26.57 19.75 36.05
C LEU A 451 -27.86 19.59 35.25
N ASN A 452 -28.53 20.69 34.88
CA ASN A 452 -29.75 20.63 34.07
C ASN A 452 -29.46 20.05 32.67
N TRP A 453 -28.42 20.56 32.02
CA TRP A 453 -27.94 20.00 30.76
C TRP A 453 -27.50 18.55 30.90
N LEU A 454 -26.81 18.20 31.99
CA LEU A 454 -26.35 16.85 32.21
C LEU A 454 -27.53 15.87 32.33
N GLU A 455 -28.61 16.27 33.00
CA GLU A 455 -29.83 15.48 33.15
C GLU A 455 -30.67 15.43 31.86
N HIS A 456 -31.06 16.58 31.32
CA HIS A 456 -32.08 16.68 30.26
C HIS A 456 -31.50 16.87 28.84
N GLY A 457 -30.20 17.20 28.73
CA GLY A 457 -29.54 17.53 27.47
C GLY A 457 -29.79 18.95 26.96
N HIS A 458 -30.52 19.77 27.71
CA HIS A 458 -30.85 21.16 27.40
C HIS A 458 -30.54 22.05 28.63
N ASP A 459 -30.25 23.32 28.39
CA ASP A 459 -29.89 24.29 29.44
C ASP A 459 -31.05 24.69 30.36
#